data_AF-A0A9W6BK97-F1
#
_entry.id   AF-A0A9W6BK97-F1
#
_cell.length_a   1.000
_cell.length_b   1.000
_cell.length_c   1.000
_cell.angle_alpha   90.00
_cell.angle_beta   90.00
_cell.angle_gamma   90.00
#
_symmetry.space_group_name_H-M   'P 1'
#
loop_
_entity.id
_entity.type
_entity.pdbx_description
1 polymer ?
#
loop_
_entity_poly.entity_id
_entity_poly.type
_entity_poly.pdbx_seq_one_letter_code
_entity_poly.pdbx_strand_id
1 'polypeptide(L)'
;MLASDRMMNATTGAASSSGRNISNVARFPSFGHAARQITMPAAPVSQLSLMTFFGVSKRIPDPCAAKRRIAGRTFAVSASDAPALPTSSRLQTVLDGLDELNSKDPRNVEVDGQQVPYELAYARWLTCWVLQLCANGGPQPSEELRIAARGQHVERWKVPRSSYPEGRTAYLQWREDLKKRHAATTTGLMEAAGYGPDSCRRVEQLILKRALRETEGQILEDGLCLVFLERQFAEFLPKLAADVTGGDGAEAEAKMIDILQKSWKKMGELGRAAALTLPLEPRLAELVGRALASP
;
A
#
# COMPACT_ATOMS: atom_id res chain seq x y z
N MET A 1 11.19 7.71 -3.83
CA MET A 1 10.62 7.85 -2.46
C MET A 1 9.34 7.03 -2.36
N LEU A 2 9.46 5.69 -2.40
CA LEU A 2 8.33 4.78 -2.62
C LEU A 2 8.40 3.56 -1.70
N ALA A 3 7.31 3.41 -0.95
CA ALA A 3 6.69 2.16 -0.49
C ALA A 3 7.15 1.48 0.81
N SER A 4 8.04 2.13 1.56
CA SER A 4 8.35 1.73 2.95
C SER A 4 7.92 2.73 4.04
N ASP A 5 7.18 3.75 3.61
CA ASP A 5 6.16 4.34 4.48
C ASP A 5 5.24 3.19 4.95
N ARG A 6 4.33 3.27 5.91
CA ARG A 6 3.80 2.06 6.61
C ARG A 6 4.78 1.38 7.57
N MET A 7 6.04 1.16 7.21
CA MET A 7 7.02 0.52 8.09
C MET A 7 7.79 1.52 8.97
N MET A 8 8.03 2.74 8.48
CA MET A 8 8.77 3.82 9.18
C MET A 8 8.13 4.43 10.45
N ASN A 9 7.09 3.84 11.07
CA ASN A 9 6.54 4.37 12.35
C ASN A 9 7.35 3.94 13.59
N ALA A 10 8.68 3.84 13.48
CA ALA A 10 9.54 3.26 14.52
C ALA A 10 10.63 4.19 15.07
N THR A 11 10.66 5.48 14.72
CA THR A 11 11.85 6.29 15.05
C THR A 11 11.46 7.71 15.46
N THR A 12 11.09 7.87 16.74
CA THR A 12 11.43 9.03 17.58
C THR A 12 11.02 8.67 19.01
N GLY A 13 11.96 8.14 19.78
CA GLY A 13 11.75 7.71 21.16
C GLY A 13 13.06 7.56 21.91
N ALA A 14 13.90 8.60 21.86
CA ALA A 14 15.05 8.74 22.75
C ALA A 14 15.34 10.23 22.94
N ALA A 15 14.61 10.86 23.86
CA ALA A 15 15.06 12.09 24.49
C ALA A 15 14.90 11.89 26.00
N SER A 16 16.05 11.76 26.66
CA SER A 16 16.22 11.69 28.10
C SER A 16 15.50 12.84 28.81
N SER A 17 14.61 12.54 29.76
CA SER A 17 14.17 13.52 30.75
C SER A 17 14.78 13.18 32.11
N SER A 18 15.93 13.81 32.39
CA SER A 18 16.36 14.07 33.75
C SER A 18 15.38 15.10 34.33
N GLY A 19 14.71 14.70 35.40
CA GLY A 19 13.85 15.61 36.15
C GLY A 19 14.65 16.76 36.74
N ARG A 20 14.11 17.97 36.60
CA ARG A 20 14.21 18.99 37.64
C ARG A 20 13.03 19.96 37.54
N ASN A 21 12.31 19.99 38.65
CA ASN A 21 11.24 20.91 39.00
C ASN A 21 11.78 22.34 39.03
N ILE A 22 11.09 23.28 38.39
CA ILE A 22 11.05 24.68 38.83
C ILE A 22 9.79 25.35 38.28
N SER A 23 8.90 25.62 39.22
CA SER A 23 7.80 26.57 39.13
C SER A 23 8.35 27.96 38.77
N ASN A 24 7.77 28.63 37.77
CA ASN A 24 7.51 30.05 37.93
C ASN A 24 6.43 30.59 37.00
N VAL A 25 5.64 31.47 37.61
CA VAL A 25 4.47 32.17 37.09
C VAL A 25 4.92 33.35 36.23
N ALA A 26 4.30 33.53 35.06
CA ALA A 26 4.22 34.84 34.42
C ALA A 26 2.93 34.97 33.58
N ARG A 27 2.12 35.96 33.93
CA ARG A 27 0.88 36.41 33.27
C ARG A 27 1.17 37.10 31.92
N PHE A 28 0.32 36.79 30.93
CA PHE A 28 -0.37 37.66 29.93
C PHE A 28 0.40 38.77 29.17
N PRO A 29 0.09 39.03 27.88
CA PRO A 29 -1.21 39.58 27.49
C PRO A 29 -1.92 38.95 26.30
N SER A 30 -3.24 39.10 26.32
CA SER A 30 -4.18 38.80 25.25
C SER A 30 -3.93 39.66 24.02
N PHE A 31 -3.92 39.05 22.85
CA PHE A 31 -4.24 39.71 21.60
C PHE A 31 -5.35 38.91 20.92
N GLY A 32 -6.57 39.48 20.96
CA GLY A 32 -7.57 39.17 19.95
C GLY A 32 -7.18 39.87 18.65
N HIS A 33 -7.46 39.23 17.52
CA HIS A 33 -8.20 39.82 16.38
C HIS A 33 -8.38 38.79 15.26
N ALA A 34 -9.61 38.81 14.73
CA ALA A 34 -10.02 38.47 13.36
C ALA A 34 -9.85 37.03 12.86
N ALA A 35 -10.92 36.25 13.04
CA ALA A 35 -11.26 35.15 12.15
C ALA A 35 -11.43 35.68 10.71
N ARG A 36 -10.49 35.33 9.81
CA ARG A 36 -10.74 35.40 8.36
C ARG A 36 -11.32 34.07 7.92
N GLN A 37 -12.63 34.08 7.66
CA GLN A 37 -13.30 33.05 6.88
C GLN A 37 -12.66 33.02 5.49
N ILE A 38 -11.98 31.92 5.15
CA ILE A 38 -11.57 31.63 3.78
C ILE A 38 -12.73 30.86 3.15
N THR A 39 -13.61 31.59 2.49
CA THR A 39 -14.62 31.06 1.58
C THR A 39 -13.90 30.49 0.36
N MET A 40 -13.87 29.17 0.22
CA MET A 40 -13.44 28.50 -1.01
C MET A 40 -14.58 28.58 -2.03
N PRO A 41 -14.35 29.00 -3.29
CA PRO A 41 -15.38 28.94 -4.31
C PRO A 41 -15.59 27.48 -4.75
N ALA A 42 -16.86 27.05 -4.77
CA ALA A 42 -17.28 25.82 -5.42
C ALA A 42 -17.06 25.94 -6.93
N ALA A 43 -16.21 25.09 -7.50
CA ALA A 43 -16.08 24.95 -8.94
C ALA A 43 -17.19 24.02 -9.47
N PRO A 44 -17.86 24.35 -10.59
CA PRO A 44 -18.90 23.50 -11.15
C PRO A 44 -18.30 22.24 -11.77
N VAL A 45 -18.93 21.10 -11.49
CA VAL A 45 -18.68 19.83 -12.17
C VAL A 45 -19.25 19.96 -13.59
N SER A 46 -18.42 20.42 -14.53
CA SER A 46 -18.76 20.39 -15.94
C SER A 46 -18.71 18.96 -16.45
N GLN A 47 -19.86 18.49 -16.96
CA GLN A 47 -20.04 17.25 -17.69
C GLN A 47 -18.97 17.11 -18.78
N LEU A 48 -18.05 16.14 -18.64
CA LEU A 48 -17.28 15.65 -19.78
C LEU A 48 -18.08 14.56 -20.48
N SER A 49 -18.42 14.86 -21.73
CA SER A 49 -18.98 13.96 -22.73
C SER A 49 -18.13 12.68 -22.86
N LEU A 50 -18.79 11.52 -22.79
CA LEU A 50 -18.26 10.23 -23.19
C LEU A 50 -17.90 10.27 -24.68
N MET A 51 -16.61 10.45 -24.98
CA MET A 51 -16.06 10.11 -26.29
C MET A 51 -15.35 8.77 -26.18
N THR A 52 -16.01 7.75 -26.72
CA THR A 52 -15.56 6.38 -26.86
C THR A 52 -14.32 6.32 -27.75
N PHE A 53 -13.13 6.31 -27.15
CA PHE A 53 -11.91 5.91 -27.85
C PHE A 53 -11.63 4.44 -27.54
N PHE A 54 -11.96 3.57 -28.50
CA PHE A 54 -11.45 2.20 -28.54
C PHE A 54 -9.94 2.24 -28.85
N GLY A 55 -9.14 2.49 -27.82
CA GLY A 55 -7.70 2.27 -27.84
C GLY A 55 -7.41 0.78 -27.66
N VAL A 56 -6.76 0.18 -28.64
CA VAL A 56 -6.26 -1.20 -28.58
C VAL A 56 -5.34 -1.34 -27.36
N SER A 57 -5.86 -1.93 -26.28
CA SER A 57 -5.11 -2.30 -25.09
C SER A 57 -4.06 -3.34 -25.50
N LYS A 58 -2.81 -2.91 -25.68
CA LYS A 58 -1.68 -3.83 -25.77
C LYS A 58 -1.71 -4.65 -24.48
N ARG A 59 -1.91 -5.97 -24.58
CA ARG A 59 -1.89 -6.89 -23.43
C ARG A 59 -0.57 -6.72 -22.69
N ILE A 60 -0.63 -6.03 -21.56
CA ILE A 60 0.46 -5.94 -20.59
C ILE A 60 0.59 -7.34 -19.96
N PRO A 61 1.80 -7.90 -19.80
CA PRO A 61 2.05 -9.21 -19.19
C PRO A 61 1.33 -9.37 -17.86
N ASP A 62 0.90 -10.61 -17.58
CA ASP A 62 0.15 -10.94 -16.38
C ASP A 62 1.03 -10.70 -15.13
N PRO A 63 0.70 -9.72 -14.28
CA PRO A 63 1.43 -9.43 -13.05
C PRO A 63 1.34 -10.57 -12.01
N CYS A 64 0.41 -11.52 -12.18
CA CYS A 64 0.31 -12.73 -11.36
C CYS A 64 1.26 -13.84 -11.83
N ALA A 65 1.78 -13.75 -13.06
CA ALA A 65 2.69 -14.72 -13.66
C ALA A 65 4.13 -14.51 -13.16
N ALA A 66 4.35 -14.62 -11.85
CA ALA A 66 5.70 -14.78 -11.33
C ALA A 66 6.25 -16.12 -11.84
N LYS A 67 7.24 -16.09 -12.74
CA LYS A 67 8.04 -17.28 -13.08
C LYS A 67 8.78 -17.75 -11.83
N ARG A 68 8.19 -18.66 -11.04
CA ARG A 68 8.88 -19.32 -9.93
C ARG A 68 9.91 -20.28 -10.49
N ARG A 69 11.20 -19.97 -10.32
CA ARG A 69 12.31 -20.88 -10.61
C ARG A 69 12.66 -21.60 -9.30
N ILE A 70 12.26 -22.87 -9.16
CA ILE A 70 12.61 -23.71 -8.00
C ILE A 70 13.60 -24.77 -8.49
N ALA A 71 14.79 -24.83 -7.90
CA ALA A 71 15.79 -25.90 -8.06
C ALA A 71 16.15 -26.27 -9.52
N GLY A 72 16.45 -25.28 -10.37
CA GLY A 72 16.96 -25.52 -11.73
C GLY A 72 15.95 -26.13 -12.71
N ARG A 73 14.69 -26.33 -12.31
CA ARG A 73 13.60 -26.69 -13.22
C ARG A 73 12.66 -25.50 -13.39
N THR A 74 12.43 -25.10 -14.63
CA THR A 74 11.35 -24.21 -15.01
C THR A 74 10.04 -24.97 -14.91
N PHE A 75 9.27 -24.75 -13.84
CA PHE A 75 7.85 -25.03 -13.87
C PHE A 75 7.16 -23.81 -14.48
N ALA A 76 6.64 -23.97 -15.69
CA ALA A 76 5.58 -23.10 -16.16
C ALA A 76 4.35 -23.46 -15.32
N VAL A 77 4.10 -22.73 -14.23
CA VAL A 77 2.71 -22.57 -13.80
C VAL A 77 2.11 -21.60 -14.80
N SER A 78 1.65 -22.16 -15.91
CA SER A 78 0.83 -21.43 -16.86
C SER A 78 -0.40 -20.97 -16.10
N ALA A 79 -0.64 -19.66 -16.06
CA ALA A 79 -1.90 -19.09 -15.60
C ALA A 79 -3.10 -19.48 -16.51
N SER A 80 -2.87 -20.34 -17.50
CA SER A 80 -3.91 -20.89 -18.38
C SER A 80 -4.94 -21.76 -17.67
N ASP A 81 -4.62 -22.34 -16.50
CA ASP A 81 -5.45 -23.41 -15.91
C ASP A 81 -6.08 -23.04 -14.55
N ALA A 82 -5.86 -21.82 -14.05
CA ALA A 82 -6.66 -21.31 -12.93
C ALA A 82 -7.99 -20.78 -13.50
N PRO A 83 -9.16 -21.29 -13.07
CA PRO A 83 -10.42 -20.77 -13.57
C PRO A 83 -10.50 -19.27 -13.25
N ALA A 84 -10.57 -18.45 -14.29
CA ALA A 84 -10.73 -17.00 -14.13
C ALA A 84 -11.96 -16.76 -13.26
N LEU A 85 -11.77 -16.12 -12.11
CA LEU A 85 -12.87 -15.82 -11.20
C LEU A 85 -13.95 -15.04 -11.96
N PRO A 86 -15.24 -15.38 -11.79
CA PRO A 86 -16.32 -14.67 -12.45
C PRO A 86 -16.19 -13.18 -12.15
N THR A 87 -16.25 -12.38 -13.20
CA THR A 87 -16.07 -10.93 -13.13
C THR A 87 -17.29 -10.30 -13.77
N SER A 88 -18.09 -9.60 -12.98
CA SER A 88 -19.23 -8.85 -13.50
C SER A 88 -18.75 -7.68 -14.36
N SER A 89 -19.60 -7.21 -15.29
CA SER A 89 -19.27 -6.04 -16.11
C SER A 89 -18.97 -4.80 -15.26
N ARG A 90 -19.74 -4.57 -14.19
CA ARG A 90 -19.50 -3.46 -13.25
C ARG A 90 -18.16 -3.58 -12.52
N LEU A 91 -17.75 -4.78 -12.10
CA LEU A 91 -16.46 -4.99 -11.45
C LEU A 91 -15.33 -4.67 -12.42
N GLN A 92 -15.41 -5.18 -13.65
CA GLN A 92 -14.39 -4.90 -14.66
C GLN A 92 -14.26 -3.39 -14.93
N THR A 93 -15.39 -2.68 -15.07
CA THR A 93 -15.40 -1.21 -15.23
C THR A 93 -14.64 -0.48 -14.12
N VAL A 94 -14.84 -0.87 -12.84
CA VAL A 94 -14.13 -0.23 -11.73
C VAL A 94 -12.64 -0.54 -11.77
N LEU A 95 -12.27 -1.80 -12.01
CA LEU A 95 -10.85 -2.22 -12.08
C LEU A 95 -10.12 -1.52 -13.23
N ASP A 96 -10.76 -1.38 -14.39
CA ASP A 96 -10.20 -0.67 -15.55
C ASP A 96 -10.05 0.82 -15.25
N GLY A 97 -11.03 1.46 -14.60
CA GLY A 97 -10.93 2.85 -14.17
C GLY A 97 -9.76 3.09 -13.20
N LEU A 98 -9.56 2.20 -12.23
CA LEU A 98 -8.42 2.27 -11.31
C LEU A 98 -7.08 2.08 -12.03
N ASP A 99 -7.00 1.11 -12.95
CA ASP A 99 -5.81 0.89 -13.78
C ASP A 99 -5.52 2.12 -14.67
N GLU A 100 -6.53 2.75 -15.25
CA GLU A 100 -6.38 3.97 -16.05
C GLU A 100 -5.80 5.13 -15.22
N LEU A 101 -6.32 5.35 -14.01
CA LEU A 101 -5.79 6.38 -13.11
C LEU A 101 -4.33 6.11 -12.74
N ASN A 102 -3.99 4.86 -12.42
CA ASN A 102 -2.64 4.47 -12.03
C ASN A 102 -1.66 4.42 -13.21
N SER A 103 -2.14 4.23 -14.44
CA SER A 103 -1.31 4.28 -15.66
C SER A 103 -0.70 5.66 -15.92
N LYS A 104 -1.23 6.70 -15.26
CA LYS A 104 -0.75 8.09 -15.35
C LYS A 104 0.44 8.36 -14.41
N ASP A 105 0.89 7.40 -13.61
CA ASP A 105 2.10 7.53 -12.80
C ASP A 105 3.33 7.71 -13.71
N PRO A 106 4.09 8.82 -13.59
CA PRO A 106 5.26 9.06 -14.44
C PRO A 106 6.45 8.14 -14.11
N ARG A 107 6.43 7.46 -12.95
CA ARG A 107 7.50 6.55 -12.53
C ARG A 107 7.22 5.18 -13.10
N ASN A 108 8.26 4.48 -13.55
CA ASN A 108 8.14 3.13 -14.07
C ASN A 108 8.90 2.13 -13.21
N VAL A 109 8.50 0.87 -13.32
CA VAL A 109 9.21 -0.30 -12.81
C VAL A 109 9.24 -1.37 -13.89
N GLU A 110 10.31 -2.16 -13.93
CA GLU A 110 10.40 -3.28 -14.86
C GLU A 110 9.57 -4.48 -14.35
N VAL A 111 8.67 -4.97 -15.18
CA VAL A 111 7.89 -6.20 -14.97
C VAL A 111 8.02 -7.06 -16.21
N ASP A 112 8.65 -8.24 -16.07
CA ASP A 112 8.90 -9.17 -17.18
C ASP A 112 9.56 -8.53 -18.41
N GLY A 113 10.54 -7.64 -18.17
CA GLY A 113 11.26 -6.92 -19.21
C GLY A 113 10.50 -5.75 -19.84
N GLN A 114 9.34 -5.37 -19.29
CA GLN A 114 8.57 -4.21 -19.74
C GLN A 114 8.54 -3.10 -18.68
N GLN A 115 8.66 -1.85 -19.11
CA GLN A 115 8.49 -0.69 -18.24
C GLN A 115 6.98 -0.43 -18.04
N VAL A 116 6.52 -0.53 -16.79
CA VAL A 116 5.13 -0.34 -16.40
C VAL A 116 5.05 0.79 -15.36
N PRO A 117 4.05 1.69 -15.42
CA PRO A 117 3.82 2.70 -14.39
C PRO A 117 3.76 2.08 -12.99
N TYR A 118 4.47 2.68 -12.03
CA TYR A 118 4.74 2.05 -10.74
C TYR A 118 3.46 1.76 -9.95
N GLU A 119 2.56 2.74 -9.78
CA GLU A 119 1.31 2.49 -9.05
C GLU A 119 0.40 1.48 -9.79
N LEU A 120 0.49 1.36 -11.12
CA LEU A 120 -0.26 0.35 -11.89
C LEU A 120 0.28 -1.06 -11.58
N ALA A 121 1.61 -1.23 -11.62
CA ALA A 121 2.26 -2.48 -11.26
C ALA A 121 1.97 -2.86 -9.80
N TYR A 122 2.04 -1.89 -8.87
CA TYR A 122 1.75 -2.11 -7.46
C TYR A 122 0.33 -2.61 -7.21
N ALA A 123 -0.67 -1.91 -7.78
CA ALA A 123 -2.08 -2.25 -7.63
C ALA A 123 -2.38 -3.68 -8.12
N ARG A 124 -1.69 -4.08 -9.19
CA ARG A 124 -1.75 -5.41 -9.79
C ARG A 124 -1.08 -6.48 -8.91
N TRP A 125 0.12 -6.25 -8.40
CA TRP A 125 0.80 -7.18 -7.47
C TRP A 125 -0.03 -7.41 -6.22
N LEU A 126 -0.60 -6.35 -5.64
CA LEU A 126 -1.45 -6.47 -4.45
C LEU A 126 -2.70 -7.30 -4.75
N THR A 127 -3.35 -7.06 -5.90
CA THR A 127 -4.49 -7.86 -6.34
C THR A 127 -4.10 -9.34 -6.49
N CYS A 128 -2.94 -9.63 -7.10
CA CYS A 128 -2.46 -11.00 -7.27
C CYS A 128 -2.23 -11.71 -5.94
N TRP A 129 -1.58 -11.06 -4.97
CA TRP A 129 -1.39 -11.65 -3.64
C TRP A 129 -2.72 -11.91 -2.92
N VAL A 130 -3.66 -10.97 -2.97
CA VAL A 130 -5.01 -11.15 -2.39
C VAL A 130 -5.71 -12.37 -3.01
N LEU A 131 -5.71 -12.49 -4.34
CA LEU A 131 -6.34 -13.63 -5.02
C LEU A 131 -5.63 -14.96 -4.70
N GLN A 132 -4.30 -14.98 -4.60
CA GLN A 132 -3.54 -16.16 -4.21
C GLN A 132 -3.83 -16.60 -2.78
N LEU A 133 -3.92 -15.66 -1.83
CA LEU A 133 -4.27 -15.98 -0.44
C LEU A 133 -5.68 -16.56 -0.35
N CYS A 134 -6.64 -15.98 -1.07
CA CYS A 134 -8.00 -16.53 -1.19
C CYS A 134 -8.01 -17.94 -1.78
N ALA A 135 -7.25 -18.20 -2.85
CA ALA A 135 -7.17 -19.53 -3.46
C ALA A 135 -6.50 -20.58 -2.54
N ASN A 136 -5.60 -20.15 -1.67
CA ASN A 136 -4.80 -21.02 -0.80
C ASN A 136 -5.36 -21.10 0.64
N GLY A 137 -6.68 -21.23 0.78
CA GLY A 137 -7.34 -21.45 2.07
C GLY A 137 -8.00 -20.21 2.68
N GLY A 138 -7.97 -19.06 1.98
CA GLY A 138 -8.81 -17.91 2.32
C GLY A 138 -10.26 -18.07 1.81
N PRO A 139 -11.15 -17.11 2.12
CA PRO A 139 -12.50 -17.11 1.56
C PRO A 139 -12.47 -16.75 0.07
N GLN A 140 -13.54 -17.10 -0.65
CA GLN A 140 -13.77 -16.55 -1.99
C GLN A 140 -13.80 -15.01 -1.91
N PRO A 141 -13.01 -14.29 -2.72
CA PRO A 141 -12.90 -12.85 -2.60
C PRO A 141 -14.18 -12.17 -3.09
N SER A 142 -14.73 -11.26 -2.29
CA SER A 142 -15.81 -10.38 -2.72
C SER A 142 -15.35 -9.43 -3.85
N GLU A 143 -16.31 -8.81 -4.54
CA GLU A 143 -15.98 -7.72 -5.49
C GLU A 143 -15.32 -6.56 -4.74
N GLU A 144 -15.79 -6.26 -3.54
CA GLU A 144 -15.29 -5.20 -2.67
C GLU A 144 -13.82 -5.42 -2.27
N LEU A 145 -13.42 -6.65 -1.90
CA LEU A 145 -12.03 -6.96 -1.60
C LEU A 145 -11.14 -6.79 -2.83
N ARG A 146 -11.60 -7.24 -4.01
CA ARG A 146 -10.86 -7.08 -5.28
C ARG A 146 -10.67 -5.61 -5.63
N ILE A 147 -11.72 -4.81 -5.49
CA ILE A 147 -11.70 -3.36 -5.72
C ILE A 147 -10.79 -2.65 -4.71
N ALA A 148 -10.90 -2.98 -3.42
CA ALA A 148 -10.06 -2.41 -2.37
C ALA A 148 -8.58 -2.72 -2.59
N ALA A 149 -8.24 -3.95 -2.97
CA ALA A 149 -6.88 -4.34 -3.33
C ALA A 149 -6.35 -3.53 -4.52
N ARG A 150 -7.17 -3.36 -5.57
CA ARG A 150 -6.78 -2.58 -6.74
C ARG A 150 -6.69 -1.08 -6.46
N GLY A 151 -7.52 -0.55 -5.55
CA GLY A 151 -7.62 0.87 -5.22
C GLY A 151 -6.75 1.33 -4.04
N GLN A 152 -6.09 0.43 -3.31
CA GLN A 152 -5.41 0.70 -2.03
C GLN A 152 -4.42 1.89 -2.06
N HIS A 153 -3.78 2.14 -3.22
CA HIS A 153 -2.81 3.22 -3.48
C HIS A 153 -3.12 4.02 -4.75
N VAL A 154 -4.40 4.08 -5.16
CA VAL A 154 -4.80 4.77 -6.41
C VAL A 154 -4.34 6.24 -6.44
N GLU A 155 -3.66 6.63 -7.51
CA GLU A 155 -3.06 7.97 -7.71
C GLU A 155 -2.12 8.47 -6.59
N ARG A 156 -1.52 7.56 -5.79
CA ARG A 156 -0.64 7.95 -4.66
C ARG A 156 0.50 8.87 -5.08
N TRP A 157 1.03 8.69 -6.30
CA TRP A 157 2.10 9.52 -6.87
C TRP A 157 1.78 11.02 -6.92
N LYS A 158 0.49 11.42 -6.91
CA LYS A 158 0.06 12.82 -6.90
C LYS A 158 0.31 13.54 -5.58
N VAL A 159 0.49 12.80 -4.48
CA VAL A 159 0.71 13.36 -3.14
C VAL A 159 2.00 12.75 -2.55
N PRO A 160 3.18 13.16 -3.04
CA PRO A 160 4.46 12.61 -2.58
C PRO A 160 4.71 12.91 -1.11
N ARG A 161 5.47 12.07 -0.41
CA ARG A 161 5.81 12.28 1.01
C ARG A 161 6.45 13.66 1.25
N SER A 162 7.24 14.16 0.31
CA SER A 162 7.90 15.46 0.39
C SER A 162 6.95 16.67 0.38
N SER A 163 5.66 16.50 0.10
CA SER A 163 4.68 17.60 0.19
C SER A 163 4.22 17.90 1.63
N TYR A 164 4.67 17.11 2.61
CA TYR A 164 4.41 17.32 4.03
C TYR A 164 5.73 17.58 4.78
N PRO A 165 5.72 18.35 5.88
CA PRO A 165 6.92 18.56 6.70
C PRO A 165 7.57 17.24 7.17
N GLU A 166 8.83 17.31 7.56
CA GLU A 166 9.52 16.18 8.17
C GLU A 166 8.94 15.81 9.55
N GLY A 167 9.36 14.67 10.08
CA GLY A 167 8.94 14.20 11.39
C GLY A 167 7.68 13.33 11.40
N ARG A 168 7.51 12.64 12.52
CA ARG A 168 6.52 11.58 12.70
C ARG A 168 5.08 12.07 12.56
N THR A 169 4.74 13.21 13.15
CA THR A 169 3.37 13.75 13.14
C THR A 169 2.91 14.07 11.72
N ALA A 170 3.71 14.83 10.96
CA ALA A 170 3.41 15.17 9.58
C ALA A 170 3.33 13.93 8.68
N TYR A 171 4.17 12.92 8.94
CA TYR A 171 4.10 11.64 8.25
C TYR A 171 2.79 10.88 8.53
N LEU A 172 2.33 10.84 9.78
CA LEU A 172 1.06 10.20 10.12
C LEU A 172 -0.12 10.94 9.47
N GLN A 173 -0.10 12.27 9.47
CA GLN A 173 -1.09 13.09 8.79
C GLN A 173 -1.17 12.77 7.29
N TRP A 174 -0.03 12.82 6.59
CA TRP A 174 0.06 12.49 5.17
C TRP A 174 -0.54 11.11 4.85
N ARG A 175 -0.26 10.10 5.69
CA ARG A 175 -0.80 8.76 5.52
C ARG A 175 -2.31 8.68 5.69
N GLU A 176 -2.86 9.40 6.66
CA GLU A 176 -4.31 9.44 6.85
C GLU A 176 -5.01 10.16 5.69
N ASP A 177 -4.42 11.25 5.20
CA ASP A 177 -4.98 11.99 4.06
C ASP A 177 -4.89 11.18 2.75
N LEU A 178 -3.81 10.42 2.54
CA LEU A 178 -3.71 9.47 1.43
C LEU A 178 -4.82 8.42 1.45
N LYS A 179 -5.03 7.74 2.60
CA LYS A 179 -6.08 6.70 2.69
C LYS A 179 -7.47 7.27 2.39
N LYS A 180 -7.78 8.47 2.90
CA LYS A 180 -9.06 9.15 2.62
C LYS A 180 -9.21 9.44 1.12
N ARG A 181 -8.15 9.95 0.47
CA ARG A 181 -8.16 10.20 -0.98
C ARG A 181 -8.35 8.92 -1.78
N HIS A 182 -7.65 7.84 -1.43
CA HIS A 182 -7.77 6.55 -2.10
C HIS A 182 -9.17 5.97 -1.97
N ALA A 183 -9.74 6.02 -0.77
CA ALA A 183 -11.10 5.57 -0.52
C ALA A 183 -12.10 6.37 -1.36
N ALA A 184 -12.07 7.70 -1.28
CA ALA A 184 -12.98 8.58 -2.04
C ALA A 184 -12.87 8.39 -3.55
N THR A 185 -11.65 8.24 -4.09
CA THR A 185 -11.43 8.00 -5.52
C THR A 185 -12.01 6.66 -5.95
N THR A 186 -11.77 5.62 -5.15
CA THR A 186 -12.23 4.26 -5.44
C THR A 186 -13.75 4.17 -5.36
N THR A 187 -14.37 4.71 -4.30
CA THR A 187 -15.83 4.66 -4.14
C THR A 187 -16.55 5.52 -5.17
N GLY A 188 -15.96 6.64 -5.62
CA GLY A 188 -16.53 7.43 -6.71
C GLY A 188 -16.61 6.64 -8.04
N LEU A 189 -15.60 5.83 -8.35
CA LEU A 189 -15.64 4.92 -9.51
C LEU A 189 -16.68 3.81 -9.32
N MET A 190 -16.83 3.29 -8.10
CA MET A 190 -17.84 2.28 -7.78
C MET A 190 -19.27 2.83 -7.95
N GLU A 191 -19.54 4.03 -7.44
CA GLU A 191 -20.84 4.71 -7.60
C GLU A 191 -21.16 4.92 -9.08
N ALA A 192 -20.19 5.40 -9.87
CA ALA A 192 -20.34 5.57 -11.32
C ALA A 192 -20.62 4.24 -12.05
N ALA A 193 -20.10 3.12 -11.53
CA ALA A 193 -20.36 1.77 -12.05
C ALA A 193 -21.64 1.12 -11.49
N GLY A 194 -22.42 1.83 -10.67
CA GLY A 194 -23.71 1.38 -10.14
C GLY A 194 -23.64 0.51 -8.87
N TYR A 195 -22.54 0.56 -8.12
CA TYR A 195 -22.48 -0.06 -6.79
C TYR A 195 -23.34 0.72 -5.78
N GLY A 196 -24.00 -0.01 -4.90
CA GLY A 196 -24.81 0.57 -3.82
C GLY A 196 -23.95 1.10 -2.66
N PRO A 197 -24.56 1.88 -1.75
CA PRO A 197 -23.85 2.54 -0.65
C PRO A 197 -23.17 1.56 0.33
N ASP A 198 -23.72 0.36 0.51
CA ASP A 198 -23.13 -0.64 1.41
C ASP A 198 -21.82 -1.23 0.86
N SER A 199 -21.76 -1.51 -0.45
CA SER A 199 -20.52 -1.93 -1.13
C SER A 199 -19.45 -0.83 -1.07
N CYS A 200 -19.83 0.43 -1.32
CA CYS A 200 -18.91 1.56 -1.21
C CYS A 200 -18.37 1.72 0.22
N ARG A 201 -19.25 1.62 1.23
CA ARG A 201 -18.86 1.66 2.65
C ARG A 201 -17.90 0.53 3.00
N ARG A 202 -18.13 -0.67 2.46
CA ARG A 202 -17.23 -1.82 2.67
C ARG A 202 -15.83 -1.56 2.12
N VAL A 203 -15.72 -1.06 0.89
CA VAL A 203 -14.42 -0.72 0.28
C VAL A 203 -13.72 0.41 1.04
N GLU A 204 -14.47 1.43 1.47
CA GLU A 204 -13.94 2.50 2.31
C GLU A 204 -13.33 1.93 3.61
N GLN A 205 -14.06 1.05 4.32
CA GLN A 205 -13.58 0.43 5.56
C GLN A 205 -12.28 -0.37 5.34
N LEU A 206 -12.16 -1.08 4.21
CA LEU A 206 -10.96 -1.84 3.85
C LEU A 206 -9.78 -0.89 3.59
N ILE A 207 -9.94 0.11 2.71
CA ILE A 207 -8.85 1.04 2.34
C ILE A 207 -8.39 1.89 3.53
N LEU A 208 -9.34 2.37 4.34
CA LEU A 208 -9.06 3.14 5.56
C LEU A 208 -8.52 2.29 6.70
N LYS A 209 -8.50 0.95 6.55
CA LYS A 209 -8.02 0.00 7.56
C LYS A 209 -8.82 0.05 8.85
N ARG A 210 -10.14 0.15 8.70
CA ARG A 210 -11.12 0.11 9.80
C ARG A 210 -11.69 -1.30 10.02
N ALA A 211 -11.55 -2.18 9.04
CA ALA A 211 -11.94 -3.60 9.09
C ALA A 211 -10.73 -4.53 9.37
N LEU A 212 -9.73 -4.07 10.15
CA LEU A 212 -8.56 -4.89 10.45
C LEU A 212 -8.97 -6.11 11.27
N ARG A 213 -8.35 -7.26 10.99
CA ARG A 213 -8.58 -8.56 11.65
C ARG A 213 -9.94 -9.21 11.35
N GLU A 214 -10.80 -8.58 10.56
CA GLU A 214 -11.84 -9.30 9.83
C GLU A 214 -11.21 -10.12 8.69
N THR A 215 -11.86 -11.17 8.21
CA THR A 215 -11.29 -12.11 7.23
C THR A 215 -10.68 -11.39 6.02
N GLU A 216 -11.46 -10.59 5.30
CA GLU A 216 -10.96 -9.91 4.10
C GLU A 216 -9.99 -8.76 4.42
N GLY A 217 -10.20 -8.06 5.52
CA GLY A 217 -9.28 -7.02 5.97
C GLY A 217 -7.90 -7.59 6.32
N GLN A 218 -7.87 -8.80 6.88
CA GLN A 218 -6.64 -9.55 7.13
C GLN A 218 -5.98 -10.02 5.83
N ILE A 219 -6.75 -10.53 4.85
CA ILE A 219 -6.20 -10.91 3.54
C ILE A 219 -5.57 -9.71 2.83
N LEU A 220 -6.23 -8.55 2.85
CA LEU A 220 -5.69 -7.31 2.28
C LEU A 220 -4.41 -6.86 3.02
N GLU A 221 -4.39 -7.01 4.35
CA GLU A 221 -3.21 -6.70 5.17
C GLU A 221 -2.02 -7.61 4.84
N ASP A 222 -2.28 -8.91 4.70
CA ASP A 222 -1.31 -9.92 4.33
C ASP A 222 -0.73 -9.63 2.95
N GLY A 223 -1.60 -9.37 1.96
CA GLY A 223 -1.18 -9.01 0.61
C GLY A 223 -0.29 -7.77 0.58
N LEU A 224 -0.61 -6.74 1.37
CA LEU A 224 0.23 -5.54 1.50
C LEU A 224 1.62 -5.85 2.06
N CYS A 225 1.72 -6.74 3.04
CA CYS A 225 3.00 -7.15 3.61
C CYS A 225 3.81 -8.01 2.62
N LEU A 226 3.14 -8.88 1.87
CA LEU A 226 3.77 -9.73 0.85
C LEU A 226 4.32 -8.92 -0.31
N VAL A 227 3.59 -7.92 -0.81
CA VAL A 227 4.11 -7.00 -1.83
C VAL A 227 5.36 -6.28 -1.33
N PHE A 228 5.38 -5.83 -0.07
CA PHE A 228 6.58 -5.21 0.50
C PHE A 228 7.76 -6.19 0.48
N LEU A 229 7.58 -7.40 1.04
CA LEU A 229 8.65 -8.39 1.15
C LEU A 229 9.19 -8.80 -0.22
N GLU A 230 8.31 -8.99 -1.20
CA GLU A 230 8.67 -9.47 -2.54
C GLU A 230 9.27 -8.37 -3.42
N ARG A 231 8.73 -7.14 -3.38
CA ARG A 231 9.01 -6.11 -4.39
C ARG A 231 9.80 -4.91 -3.89
N GLN A 232 9.85 -4.69 -2.59
CA GLN A 232 10.34 -3.42 -2.03
C GLN A 232 11.43 -3.61 -0.99
N PHE A 233 11.48 -4.77 -0.34
CA PHE A 233 12.40 -5.04 0.75
C PHE A 233 13.87 -4.86 0.35
N ALA A 234 14.27 -5.42 -0.80
CA ALA A 234 15.64 -5.32 -1.32
C ALA A 234 16.12 -3.86 -1.49
N GLU A 235 15.27 -3.02 -2.07
CA GLU A 235 15.61 -1.60 -2.27
C GLU A 235 15.43 -0.75 -1.01
N PHE A 236 14.66 -1.23 -0.04
CA PHE A 236 14.36 -0.44 1.15
C PHE A 236 15.50 -0.45 2.15
N LEU A 237 16.22 -1.57 2.29
CA LEU A 237 17.32 -1.68 3.25
C LEU A 237 18.44 -0.63 3.00
N PRO A 238 18.93 -0.40 1.77
CA PRO A 238 19.92 0.64 1.51
C PRO A 238 19.40 2.06 1.79
N LYS A 239 18.12 2.33 1.49
CA LYS A 239 17.49 3.62 1.77
C LYS A 239 17.41 3.88 3.28
N LEU A 240 17.04 2.86 4.06
CA LEU A 240 17.03 2.95 5.51
C LEU A 240 18.42 3.24 6.07
N ALA A 241 19.48 2.63 5.52
CA ALA A 241 20.85 2.89 5.93
C ALA A 241 21.32 4.33 5.64
N ALA A 242 20.87 4.94 4.54
CA ALA A 242 21.19 6.33 4.21
C ALA A 242 20.54 7.34 5.18
N ASP A 243 19.39 7.01 5.76
CA ASP A 243 18.64 7.88 6.67
C ASP A 243 19.17 7.84 8.12
N VAL A 244 20.02 6.86 8.47
CA VAL A 244 20.60 6.75 9.81
C VAL A 244 21.92 7.52 9.92
N THR A 245 21.92 8.63 10.65
CA THR A 245 23.14 9.33 11.08
C THR A 245 23.91 8.49 12.11
N GLY A 246 25.08 7.97 11.75
CA GLY A 246 25.92 7.20 12.67
C GLY A 246 26.92 6.25 12.00
N GLY A 247 26.71 5.91 10.72
CA GLY A 247 27.73 5.29 9.87
C GLY A 247 27.92 3.77 10.04
N ASP A 248 27.27 3.12 11.01
CA ASP A 248 27.26 1.65 11.06
C ASP A 248 26.01 1.07 10.39
N GLY A 249 26.20 0.00 9.61
CA GLY A 249 25.09 -0.74 9.01
C GLY A 249 24.21 -1.47 10.06
N ALA A 250 24.70 -1.56 11.31
CA ALA A 250 24.06 -2.31 12.37
C ALA A 250 22.77 -1.64 12.86
N GLU A 251 22.75 -0.31 13.00
CA GLU A 251 21.54 0.41 13.39
C GLU A 251 20.45 0.33 12.30
N ALA A 252 20.83 0.41 11.02
CA ALA A 252 19.90 0.22 9.90
C ALA A 252 19.27 -1.17 9.91
N GLU A 253 20.07 -2.20 10.19
CA GLU A 253 19.58 -3.58 10.33
C GLU A 253 18.67 -3.76 11.54
N ALA A 254 19.01 -3.17 12.69
CA ALA A 254 18.15 -3.23 13.88
C ALA A 254 16.78 -2.58 13.59
N LYS A 255 16.77 -1.43 12.91
CA LYS A 255 15.53 -0.79 12.45
C LYS A 255 14.78 -1.66 11.45
N MET A 256 15.48 -2.32 10.52
CA MET A 256 14.86 -3.24 9.58
C MET A 256 14.23 -4.44 10.29
N ILE A 257 14.90 -5.01 11.28
CA ILE A 257 14.38 -6.11 12.10
C ILE A 257 13.10 -5.71 12.84
N ASP A 258 13.10 -4.54 13.49
CA ASP A 258 11.90 -4.01 14.16
C ASP A 258 10.74 -3.82 13.15
N ILE A 259 11.05 -3.33 11.95
CA ILE A 259 10.10 -3.20 10.85
C ILE A 259 9.51 -4.55 10.43
N LEU A 260 10.35 -5.57 10.25
CA LEU A 260 9.94 -6.92 9.88
C LEU A 260 9.07 -7.55 10.97
N GLN A 261 9.44 -7.41 12.25
CA GLN A 261 8.65 -7.88 13.39
C GLN A 261 7.27 -7.22 13.43
N LYS A 262 7.21 -5.91 13.21
CA LYS A 262 5.95 -5.16 13.17
C LYS A 262 5.06 -5.58 12.01
N SER A 263 5.63 -5.95 10.87
CA SER A 263 4.86 -6.48 9.75
C SER A 263 4.41 -7.91 10.01
N TRP A 264 5.26 -8.76 10.57
CA TRP A 264 4.89 -10.12 10.96
C TRP A 264 3.73 -10.16 11.97
N LYS A 265 3.73 -9.25 12.95
CA LYS A 265 2.65 -9.09 13.95
C LYS A 265 1.30 -8.70 13.33
N LYS A 266 1.29 -8.07 12.15
CA LYS A 266 0.06 -7.70 11.43
C LYS A 266 -0.45 -8.82 10.52
N MET A 267 0.40 -9.76 10.14
CA MET A 267 0.05 -10.82 9.21
C MET A 267 -0.71 -11.96 9.90
N GLY A 268 -1.68 -12.52 9.19
CA GLY A 268 -2.39 -13.74 9.55
C GLY A 268 -1.58 -14.99 9.18
N GLU A 269 -2.16 -16.16 9.48
CA GLU A 269 -1.51 -17.45 9.22
C GLU A 269 -1.21 -17.66 7.73
N LEU A 270 -2.18 -17.34 6.86
CA LEU A 270 -2.03 -17.46 5.40
C LEU A 270 -0.91 -16.55 4.87
N GLY A 271 -0.90 -15.28 5.27
CA GLY A 271 0.15 -14.34 4.90
C GLY A 271 1.53 -14.80 5.36
N ARG A 272 1.65 -15.25 6.62
CA ARG A 272 2.92 -15.75 7.18
C ARG A 272 3.40 -16.99 6.44
N ALA A 273 2.52 -17.95 6.17
CA ALA A 273 2.85 -19.13 5.39
C ALA A 273 3.36 -18.75 3.99
N ALA A 274 2.67 -17.83 3.30
CA ALA A 274 3.09 -17.34 1.99
C ALA A 274 4.46 -16.63 2.04
N ALA A 275 4.69 -15.79 3.06
CA ALA A 275 5.94 -15.04 3.22
C ALA A 275 7.16 -15.95 3.36
N LEU A 276 7.01 -17.09 4.05
CA LEU A 276 8.09 -18.07 4.22
C LEU A 276 8.44 -18.82 2.91
N THR A 277 7.62 -18.71 1.87
CA THR A 277 7.89 -19.29 0.55
C THR A 277 8.52 -18.33 -0.45
N LEU A 278 8.73 -17.06 -0.05
CA LEU A 278 9.28 -16.04 -0.95
C LEU A 278 10.75 -16.35 -1.27
N PRO A 279 11.17 -16.27 -2.56
CA PRO A 279 12.55 -16.47 -2.96
C PRO A 279 13.39 -15.23 -2.67
N LEU A 280 13.61 -14.94 -1.38
CA LEU A 280 14.40 -13.81 -0.94
C LEU A 280 15.90 -14.06 -1.16
N GLU A 281 16.64 -13.00 -1.49
CA GLU A 281 18.11 -13.07 -1.51
C GLU A 281 18.65 -13.48 -0.12
N PRO A 282 19.80 -14.18 -0.04
CA PRO A 282 20.31 -14.74 1.21
C PRO A 282 20.36 -13.72 2.36
N ARG A 283 20.79 -12.48 2.07
CA ARG A 283 20.87 -11.41 3.08
C ARG A 283 19.50 -11.00 3.63
N LEU A 284 18.50 -10.93 2.76
CA LEU A 284 17.14 -10.56 3.15
C LEU A 284 16.47 -11.68 3.95
N ALA A 285 16.70 -12.94 3.55
CA ALA A 285 16.23 -14.11 4.28
C ALA A 285 16.84 -14.19 5.69
N GLU A 286 18.12 -13.87 5.85
CA GLU A 286 18.78 -13.81 7.16
C GLU A 286 18.12 -12.78 8.09
N LEU A 287 17.81 -11.58 7.59
CA LEU A 287 17.12 -10.54 8.37
C LEU A 287 15.73 -10.97 8.81
N VAL A 288 14.98 -11.66 7.94
CA VAL A 288 13.70 -12.28 8.31
C VAL A 288 13.91 -13.33 9.41
N GLY A 289 14.89 -14.22 9.27
CA GLY A 289 15.21 -15.23 10.28
C GLY A 289 15.52 -14.62 11.66
N ARG A 290 16.34 -13.56 11.69
CA ARG A 290 16.66 -12.80 12.92
C ARG A 290 15.41 -12.14 13.52
N ALA A 291 14.55 -11.56 12.68
CA ALA A 291 13.31 -10.94 13.12
C ALA A 291 12.35 -11.94 13.79
N LEU A 292 12.29 -13.18 13.27
CA LEU A 292 11.43 -14.24 13.79
C LEU A 292 12.00 -15.00 14.99
N ALA A 293 13.32 -14.99 15.18
CA ALA A 293 13.98 -15.66 16.31
C ALA A 293 13.84 -14.90 17.63
N SER A 294 13.50 -13.61 17.57
CA SER A 294 13.33 -12.78 18.76
C SER A 294 11.87 -12.84 19.25
N PRO A 295 11.62 -13.08 20.56
CA PRO A 295 10.28 -13.18 21.13
C PRO A 295 9.45 -11.88 21.07
#